data_AF-A0A6J1HRT7-F1
#
_entry.id   AF-A0A6J1HRT7-F1
#
_cell.length_a   1.000
_cell.length_b   1.000
_cell.length_c   1.000
_cell.angle_alpha   90.00
_cell.angle_beta   90.00
_cell.angle_gamma   90.00
#
_symmetry.space_group_name_H-M   'P 1'
#
loop_
_entity.id
_entity.type
_entity.pdbx_description
1 polymer ?
#
loop_
_entity_poly.entity_id
_entity_poly.type
_entity_poly.pdbx_seq_one_letter_code
_entity_poly.pdbx_strand_id
1 'polypeptide(L)'
;MYIKNGKLHHRNNAIPLSQQILGADLTSANFEGANLEGANLKGAKLSNPNLRGANLQRAYLRYVNLQNTQLEGARLDGTNLQVGIR
;
A
#
# COMPACT_ATOMS: atom_id res chain seq x y z
N MET A 1 -4.33 -0.75 11.30
CA MET A 1 -5.28 -0.40 10.22
C MET A 1 -5.86 -1.69 9.70
N TYR A 2 -7.09 -1.70 9.21
CA TYR A 2 -7.69 -2.89 8.56
C TYR A 2 -8.49 -2.44 7.35
N ILE A 3 -8.66 -3.34 6.37
CA ILE A 3 -9.42 -3.04 5.16
C ILE A 3 -10.84 -3.56 5.33
N LYS A 4 -11.81 -2.67 5.11
CA LYS A 4 -13.23 -3.01 5.08
C LYS A 4 -13.87 -2.29 3.90
N ASN A 5 -14.56 -3.06 3.06
CA ASN A 5 -15.20 -2.57 1.83
C ASN A 5 -14.21 -1.86 0.89
N GLY A 6 -13.00 -2.40 0.75
CA GLY A 6 -11.96 -1.83 -0.11
C GLY A 6 -11.35 -0.51 0.39
N LYS A 7 -11.69 -0.04 1.60
CA LYS A 7 -11.12 1.19 2.19
C LYS A 7 -10.23 0.85 3.38
N LEU A 8 -9.13 1.58 3.53
CA LEU A 8 -8.24 1.49 4.69
C LEU A 8 -8.84 2.25 5.88
N HIS A 9 -9.04 1.56 7.00
CA HIS A 9 -9.52 2.17 8.24
C HIS A 9 -8.37 2.29 9.25
N HIS A 10 -8.09 3.52 9.69
CA HIS A 10 -7.16 3.79 10.79
C HIS A 10 -7.92 3.63 12.13
N ARG A 11 -7.54 2.63 12.94
CA ARG A 11 -8.00 2.58 14.34
C ARG A 11 -7.04 3.42 15.17
N ASN A 12 -7.56 4.41 15.89
CA ASN A 12 -6.83 5.14 16.92
C ASN A 12 -6.26 4.15 17.94
N ASN A 13 -5.01 4.39 18.32
CA ASN A 13 -4.11 3.61 19.21
C ASN A 13 -3.27 2.55 18.48
N ALA A 14 -2.00 2.93 18.32
CA ALA A 14 -0.82 2.18 17.89
C ALA A 14 -1.04 0.70 17.54
N ILE A 15 -0.86 0.38 16.25
CA ILE A 15 -0.48 -0.98 15.84
C ILE A 15 1.03 -0.92 15.58
N PRO A 16 1.85 -1.75 16.25
CA PRO A 16 3.28 -1.78 15.99
C PRO A 16 3.54 -2.16 14.53
N LEU A 17 4.61 -1.61 13.94
CA LEU A 17 5.07 -1.75 12.54
C LEU A 17 5.27 -3.20 12.03
N SER A 18 4.87 -4.21 12.80
CA SER A 18 5.03 -5.63 12.54
C SER A 18 3.81 -6.35 11.94
N GLN A 19 2.66 -5.69 11.77
CA GLN A 19 1.53 -6.27 11.01
C GLN A 19 1.56 -5.78 9.56
N GLN A 20 2.44 -6.32 8.72
CA GLN A 20 2.12 -7.44 7.82
C GLN A 20 0.80 -7.24 7.06
N ILE A 21 0.84 -6.42 6.01
CA ILE A 21 0.01 -6.66 4.82
C ILE A 21 0.81 -7.59 3.89
N LEU A 22 1.43 -8.63 4.47
CA LEU A 22 2.32 -9.51 3.74
C LEU A 22 1.45 -10.55 3.03
N GLY A 23 1.40 -10.50 1.70
CA GLY A 23 0.54 -11.39 0.92
C GLY A 23 -0.95 -11.08 0.95
N ALA A 24 -1.37 -9.93 1.50
CA ALA A 24 -2.79 -9.57 1.47
C ALA A 24 -3.26 -9.32 0.04
N ASP A 25 -4.49 -9.73 -0.25
CA ASP A 25 -5.16 -9.36 -1.49
C ASP A 25 -5.79 -7.97 -1.34
N LEU A 26 -5.18 -6.99 -2.01
CA LEU A 26 -5.60 -5.59 -2.07
C LEU A 26 -6.12 -5.23 -3.46
N THR A 27 -6.55 -6.24 -4.23
CA THR A 27 -7.08 -6.02 -5.57
C THR A 27 -8.25 -5.05 -5.52
N SER A 28 -8.19 -4.00 -6.33
CA SER A 28 -9.19 -2.93 -6.43
C SER A 28 -9.44 -2.15 -5.12
N ALA A 29 -8.50 -2.17 -4.17
CA ALA A 29 -8.61 -1.36 -2.96
C ALA A 29 -8.43 0.14 -3.27
N ASN A 30 -9.22 0.97 -2.58
CA ASN A 30 -9.15 2.42 -2.65
C ASN A 30 -8.36 2.98 -1.45
N PHE A 31 -7.18 3.52 -1.77
CA PHE A 31 -6.23 4.19 -0.89
C PHE A 31 -6.03 5.67 -1.30
N GLU A 32 -6.99 6.27 -2.00
CA GLU A 32 -6.92 7.67 -2.40
C GLU A 32 -6.73 8.58 -1.17
N GLY A 33 -5.67 9.39 -1.20
CA GLY A 33 -5.26 10.28 -0.11
C GLY A 33 -4.80 9.57 1.18
N ALA A 34 -4.60 8.25 1.18
CA ALA A 34 -4.24 7.51 2.38
C ALA A 34 -2.79 7.81 2.83
N ASN A 35 -2.56 7.83 4.15
CA ASN A 35 -1.21 7.87 4.71
C ASN A 35 -0.68 6.45 4.95
N LEU A 36 0.23 6.01 4.07
CA LEU A 36 0.93 4.74 4.07
C LEU A 36 2.44 4.90 4.32
N GLU A 37 2.86 6.01 4.95
CA GLU A 37 4.27 6.26 5.26
C GLU A 37 4.85 5.13 6.11
N GLY A 38 5.97 4.55 5.67
CA GLY A 38 6.63 3.43 6.35
C GLY A 38 5.87 2.10 6.31
N ALA A 39 4.75 2.01 5.57
CA ALA A 39 3.95 0.79 5.51
C ALA A 39 4.74 -0.40 4.94
N ASN A 40 4.58 -1.58 5.54
CA ASN A 40 5.14 -2.82 5.00
C ASN A 40 4.10 -3.58 4.18
N LEU A 41 4.19 -3.42 2.87
CA LEU A 41 3.31 -4.01 1.86
C LEU A 41 4.01 -5.16 1.10
N LYS A 42 5.14 -5.68 1.62
CA LYS A 42 5.93 -6.71 0.94
C LYS A 42 5.05 -7.89 0.51
N GLY A 43 5.04 -8.22 -0.78
CA GLY A 43 4.28 -9.34 -1.32
C GLY A 43 2.76 -9.16 -1.40
N ALA A 44 2.22 -7.98 -1.09
CA ALA A 44 0.80 -7.70 -1.28
C ALA A 44 0.40 -7.79 -2.76
N LYS A 45 -0.80 -8.30 -3.06
CA LYS A 45 -1.38 -8.26 -4.40
C LYS A 45 -2.13 -6.95 -4.56
N LEU A 46 -1.57 -6.04 -5.37
CA LEU A 46 -2.10 -4.71 -5.62
C LEU A 46 -2.49 -4.59 -7.10
N SER A 47 -3.45 -5.40 -7.54
CA SER A 47 -4.01 -5.31 -8.89
C SER A 47 -5.12 -4.26 -8.95
N ASN A 48 -4.99 -3.24 -9.82
CA ASN A 48 -5.94 -2.11 -9.95
C ASN A 48 -6.22 -1.26 -8.67
N PRO A 49 -5.28 -1.03 -7.73
CA PRO A 49 -5.55 -0.18 -6.59
C PRO A 49 -5.61 1.30 -7.00
N ASN A 50 -6.48 2.06 -6.33
CA ASN A 50 -6.48 3.52 -6.41
C ASN A 50 -5.56 4.08 -5.32
N LEU A 51 -4.36 4.54 -5.68
CA LEU A 51 -3.36 5.14 -4.78
C LEU A 51 -3.17 6.64 -5.06
N ARG A 52 -4.14 7.30 -5.72
CA ARG A 52 -4.03 8.72 -6.05
C ARG A 52 -3.84 9.57 -4.80
N GLY A 53 -2.86 10.46 -4.82
CA GLY A 53 -2.54 11.32 -3.67
C GLY A 53 -2.06 10.61 -2.40
N ALA A 54 -1.82 9.28 -2.44
CA ALA A 54 -1.40 8.54 -1.26
C ALA A 54 0.04 8.91 -0.84
N ASN A 55 0.30 8.99 0.47
CA ASN A 55 1.65 9.11 0.99
C ASN A 55 2.26 7.71 1.19
N LEU A 56 3.16 7.28 0.31
CA LEU A 56 3.88 6.01 0.38
C LEU A 56 5.33 6.18 0.82
N GLN A 57 5.73 7.36 1.33
CA GLN A 57 7.13 7.61 1.65
C GLN A 57 7.69 6.53 2.60
N ARG A 58 8.90 6.03 2.30
CA ARG A 58 9.57 4.97 3.08
C ARG A 58 8.80 3.63 3.16
N ALA A 59 7.75 3.42 2.36
CA ALA A 59 7.01 2.16 2.34
C ALA A 59 7.85 1.02 1.72
N TYR A 60 7.64 -0.20 2.20
CA TYR A 60 8.28 -1.41 1.70
C TYR A 60 7.35 -2.12 0.71
N LEU A 61 7.63 -1.99 -0.59
CA LEU A 61 6.82 -2.48 -1.71
C LEU A 61 7.50 -3.64 -2.47
N ARG A 62 8.42 -4.35 -1.82
CA ARG A 62 9.12 -5.49 -2.45
C ARG A 62 8.15 -6.61 -2.81
N TYR A 63 8.26 -7.14 -4.03
CA TYR A 63 7.41 -8.22 -4.56
C TYR A 63 5.92 -7.88 -4.64
N VAL A 64 5.58 -6.60 -4.68
CA VAL A 64 4.21 -6.16 -4.92
C VAL A 64 3.92 -6.24 -6.41
N ASN A 65 2.78 -6.82 -6.78
CA ASN A 65 2.24 -6.65 -8.11
C ASN A 65 1.56 -5.27 -8.19
N LEU A 66 2.12 -4.36 -8.99
CA LEU A 66 1.58 -3.00 -9.19
C LEU A 66 0.85 -2.85 -10.54
N GLN A 67 0.45 -3.96 -11.19
CA GLN A 67 -0.28 -3.90 -12.44
C GLN A 67 -1.53 -2.99 -12.32
N ASN A 68 -1.63 -2.05 -13.26
CA ASN A 68 -2.72 -1.07 -13.37
C ASN A 68 -2.92 -0.21 -12.11
N THR A 69 -1.86 0.03 -11.32
CA THR A 69 -1.92 0.93 -10.16
C THR A 69 -2.10 2.38 -10.61
N GLN A 70 -3.02 3.10 -9.96
CA GLN A 70 -3.23 4.54 -10.17
C GLN A 70 -2.42 5.33 -9.12
N LEU A 71 -1.31 5.95 -9.54
CA LEU A 71 -0.33 6.65 -8.68
C LEU A 71 -0.34 8.18 -8.83
N GLU A 72 -1.32 8.75 -9.52
CA GLU A 72 -1.35 10.19 -9.80
C GLU A 72 -1.32 11.00 -8.49
N GLY A 73 -0.29 11.84 -8.32
CA GLY A 73 -0.08 12.63 -7.10
C GLY A 73 0.42 11.85 -5.87
N ALA A 74 0.72 10.56 -5.99
CA ALA A 74 1.28 9.78 -4.88
C ALA A 74 2.71 10.21 -4.54
N ARG A 75 3.06 10.20 -3.25
CA ARG A 75 4.41 10.50 -2.74
C ARG A 75 5.20 9.21 -2.53
N LEU A 76 6.27 9.00 -3.30
CA LEU A 76 7.04 7.74 -3.32
C LEU A 76 8.48 7.89 -2.78
N ASP A 77 8.84 9.02 -2.19
CA ASP A 77 10.22 9.26 -1.76
C ASP A 77 10.69 8.23 -0.73
N GLY A 78 11.86 7.63 -0.99
CA GLY A 78 12.44 6.61 -0.13
C GLY A 78 11.66 5.29 -0.09
N THR A 79 10.70 5.07 -0.99
CA THR A 79 10.04 3.76 -1.13
C THR A 79 11.05 2.68 -1.49
N ASN A 80 10.96 1.52 -0.82
CA ASN A 80 11.71 0.34 -1.19
C ASN A 80 10.92 -0.49 -2.20
N LEU A 81 10.98 -0.06 -3.45
CA LEU A 81 10.37 -0.74 -4.58
C LEU A 81 11.37 -1.73 -5.18
N GLN A 82 11.13 -3.02 -5.01
CA GLN A 82 11.65 -4.04 -5.91
C GLN A 82 10.45 -4.65 -6.62
N VAL A 83 10.21 -4.16 -7.84
CA VAL A 83 9.16 -4.68 -8.70
C VAL A 83 9.46 -6.16 -8.94
N GLY A 84 8.56 -7.05 -8.54
CA GLY A 84 8.63 -8.46 -8.91
C GLY A 84 8.18 -8.58 -10.36
N ILE A 85 9.07 -8.33 -11.31
CA ILE A 85 8.75 -8.43 -12.74
C ILE A 85 8.79 -9.91 -13.13
N ARG A 86 7.63 -10.49 -13.43
CA ARG A 86 7.44 -11.45 -14.52
C ARG A 86 6.06 -11.23 -15.12
#